data_AF-A0A1V4PEI5-F1
#
_entry.id   AF-A0A1V4PEI5-F1
#
_cell.length_a   1.000
_cell.length_b   1.000
_cell.length_c   1.000
_cell.angle_alpha   90.00
_cell.angle_beta   90.00
_cell.angle_gamma   90.00
#
_symmetry.space_group_name_H-M   'P 1'
#
loop_
_entity.id
_entity.type
_entity.pdbx_description
1 polymer ?
#
loop_
_entity_poly.entity_id
_entity_poly.type
_entity_poly.pdbx_seq_one_letter_code
_entity_poly.pdbx_strand_id
1 'polypeptide(L)'
;EESYRVPGKSAIFQARSRLGSAPMKALFERVAVPLGRESTPGVWLAGRRLVAVDGTCLDVADTPVNDEYFGRPGVNKGERAAFPMARVVALAECGTHAIFAAA
;
A
#
# COMPACT_ATOMS: atom_id res chain seq x y z
N GLU A 1 -18.21 -12.52 35.92
CA GLU A 1 -18.12 -13.22 34.62
C GLU A 1 -18.34 -12.20 33.52
N GLU A 2 -17.41 -12.09 32.58
CA GLU A 2 -17.53 -11.17 31.46
C GLU A 2 -18.38 -11.83 30.36
N SER A 3 -19.56 -11.28 30.06
CA SER A 3 -20.44 -11.85 29.02
C SER A 3 -19.87 -11.53 27.64
N TYR A 4 -19.20 -12.51 27.01
CA TYR A 4 -18.73 -12.36 25.63
C TYR A 4 -19.88 -12.62 24.65
N ARG A 5 -20.15 -11.66 23.75
CA ARG A 5 -21.12 -11.82 22.66
C ARG A 5 -20.37 -12.15 21.37
N VAL A 6 -20.71 -13.29 20.77
CA VAL A 6 -20.11 -13.72 19.50
C VAL A 6 -20.36 -12.66 18.43
N PRO A 7 -19.32 -12.19 17.70
CA PRO A 7 -19.48 -11.18 16.67
C PRO A 7 -20.39 -11.66 15.54
N GLY A 8 -21.28 -10.78 15.07
CA GLY A 8 -22.11 -11.04 13.89
C GLY A 8 -21.29 -11.03 12.59
N LYS A 9 -21.90 -11.49 11.48
CA LYS A 9 -21.24 -11.60 10.16
C LYS A 9 -20.60 -10.29 9.67
N SER A 10 -21.17 -9.13 10.03
CA SER A 10 -20.67 -7.81 9.61
C SER A 10 -19.56 -7.25 10.51
N ALA A 11 -19.22 -7.91 11.63
CA ALA A 11 -18.34 -7.35 12.64
C ALA A 11 -16.93 -7.04 12.11
N ILE A 12 -16.40 -7.86 11.20
CA ILE A 12 -15.08 -7.64 10.60
C ILE A 12 -15.06 -6.38 9.72
N PHE A 13 -16.14 -6.11 8.96
CA PHE A 13 -16.25 -4.90 8.14
C PHE A 13 -16.32 -3.66 9.01
N GLN A 14 -17.16 -3.69 10.06
CA GLN A 14 -17.25 -2.59 11.01
C GLN A 14 -15.90 -2.34 11.72
N ALA A 15 -15.15 -3.39 12.06
CA ALA A 15 -13.82 -3.27 12.64
C ALA A 15 -12.83 -2.60 11.68
N ARG A 16 -12.84 -2.98 10.40
CA ARG A 16 -12.01 -2.33 9.36
C ARG A 16 -12.34 -0.85 9.19
N SER A 17 -13.63 -0.49 9.19
CA SER A 17 -14.05 0.92 9.14
C SER A 17 -13.57 1.71 10.34
N ARG A 18 -13.57 1.13 11.55
CA ARG A 18 -13.07 1.80 12.77
C ARG A 18 -11.55 1.92 12.82
N LEU A 19 -10.81 0.98 12.23
CA LEU A 19 -9.35 0.94 12.33
C LEU A 19 -8.68 2.17 11.70
N GLY A 20 -9.17 2.61 10.54
CA GLY A 20 -8.60 3.73 9.79
C GLY A 20 -7.20 3.46 9.23
N SER A 21 -6.57 4.49 8.65
CA SER A 21 -5.28 4.37 7.96
C SER A 21 -4.07 4.51 8.89
N ALA A 22 -4.17 5.26 9.99
CA ALA A 22 -3.02 5.54 10.86
C ALA A 22 -2.37 4.26 11.44
N PRO A 23 -3.12 3.27 11.95
CA PRO A 23 -2.52 2.01 12.42
C PRO A 23 -1.89 1.19 11.28
N MET A 24 -2.49 1.24 10.08
CA MET A 24 -1.95 0.54 8.91
C MET A 24 -0.63 1.15 8.45
N LYS A 25 -0.52 2.49 8.47
CA LYS A 25 0.73 3.21 8.22
C LYS A 25 1.80 2.82 9.23
N ALA A 26 1.49 2.89 10.53
CA ALA A 26 2.44 2.53 11.59
C ALA A 26 2.87 1.05 11.50
N LEU A 27 1.97 0.15 11.12
CA LEU A 27 2.31 -1.24 10.87
C LEU A 27 3.26 -1.37 9.68
N PHE A 28 2.95 -0.74 8.55
CA PHE A 28 3.81 -0.73 7.37
C PHE A 28 5.21 -0.23 7.69
N GLU A 29 5.33 0.93 8.33
CA GLU A 29 6.63 1.51 8.74
C GLU A 29 7.44 0.58 9.65
N ARG A 30 6.75 -0.26 10.44
CA ARG A 30 7.41 -1.22 11.34
C ARG A 30 7.85 -2.51 10.66
N VAL A 31 7.12 -2.99 9.65
CA VAL A 31 7.30 -4.34 9.08
C VAL A 31 7.84 -4.35 7.66
N ALA A 32 7.66 -3.27 6.90
CA ALA A 32 8.15 -3.12 5.54
C ALA A 32 9.64 -2.77 5.59
N VAL A 33 10.48 -3.79 5.81
CA VAL A 33 11.95 -3.68 5.87
C VAL A 33 12.57 -4.59 4.80
N PRO A 34 13.80 -4.31 4.33
CA PRO A 34 14.51 -5.22 3.43
C PRO A 34 14.63 -6.63 4.03
N LEU A 35 14.26 -7.65 3.26
CA LEU A 35 14.20 -9.04 3.74
C LEU A 35 15.45 -9.85 3.42
N GLY A 36 16.14 -9.52 2.32
CA GLY A 36 17.28 -10.26 1.83
C GLY A 36 18.55 -10.09 2.68
N ARG A 37 19.31 -11.17 2.80
CA ARG A 37 20.65 -11.20 3.40
C ARG A 37 21.70 -10.99 2.32
N GLU A 38 22.95 -10.79 2.71
CA GLU A 38 24.09 -10.73 1.77
C GLU A 38 24.23 -12.00 0.91
N SER A 39 23.88 -13.16 1.49
CA SER A 39 23.88 -14.44 0.78
C SER A 39 22.64 -14.67 -0.10
N THR A 40 21.64 -13.79 -0.07
CA THR A 40 20.42 -13.95 -0.87
C THR A 40 20.73 -13.58 -2.33
N PRO A 41 20.52 -14.51 -3.29
CA PRO A 41 20.77 -14.23 -4.70
C PRO A 41 20.02 -12.99 -5.19
N GLY A 42 20.69 -12.13 -5.96
CA GLY A 42 20.09 -10.94 -6.56
C GLY A 42 19.84 -9.77 -5.60
N VAL A 43 20.17 -9.89 -4.30
CA VAL A 43 19.98 -8.80 -3.33
C VAL A 43 21.19 -7.87 -3.27
N TRP A 44 22.40 -8.38 -3.53
CA TRP A 44 23.63 -7.60 -3.47
C TRP A 44 24.46 -7.73 -4.74
N LEU A 45 25.06 -6.61 -5.17
CA LEU A 45 26.05 -6.54 -6.24
C LEU A 45 27.20 -5.65 -5.78
N ALA A 46 28.42 -6.20 -5.81
CA ALA A 46 29.64 -5.47 -5.43
C ALA A 46 29.54 -4.74 -4.07
N GLY A 47 28.99 -5.41 -3.05
CA GLY A 47 28.85 -4.84 -1.70
C GLY A 47 27.78 -3.76 -1.57
N ARG A 48 26.88 -3.62 -2.55
CA ARG A 48 25.73 -2.71 -2.50
C ARG A 48 24.42 -3.49 -2.65
N ARG A 49 23.40 -3.12 -1.87
CA ARG A 49 22.06 -3.69 -2.00
C ARG A 49 21.39 -3.17 -3.27
N LEU A 50 20.84 -4.09 -4.06
CA LEU A 50 20.07 -3.77 -5.26
C LEU A 50 18.64 -3.40 -4.88
N VAL A 51 18.25 -2.16 -5.20
CA VAL A 51 16.94 -1.60 -4.92
C VAL A 51 16.40 -0.97 -6.21
N ALA A 52 15.17 -1.32 -6.56
CA ALA A 52 14.41 -0.69 -7.63
C ALA A 52 13.54 0.43 -7.06
N VAL A 53 13.37 1.48 -7.86
CA VAL A 53 12.39 2.55 -7.62
C VAL A 53 11.38 2.48 -8.74
N ASP A 54 10.10 2.37 -8.39
CA ASP A 54 9.03 2.36 -9.39
C ASP A 54 7.79 3.11 -8.90
N GLY A 55 7.04 3.67 -9.85
CA GLY A 55 5.80 4.39 -9.61
C GLY A 55 4.59 3.62 -10.12
N THR A 56 3.51 3.61 -9.35
CA THR A 56 2.23 2.99 -9.76
C THR A 56 1.04 3.86 -9.40
N CYS A 57 -0.09 3.61 -10.07
CA CYS A 57 -1.37 4.23 -9.76
C CYS A 57 -2.34 3.17 -9.25
N LEU A 58 -3.02 3.47 -8.14
CA LEU A 58 -4.01 2.60 -7.52
C LEU A 58 -5.37 3.28 -7.55
N ASP A 59 -6.38 2.59 -8.09
CA ASP A 59 -7.76 3.05 -7.98
C ASP A 59 -8.17 3.10 -6.51
N VAL A 60 -8.77 4.21 -6.09
CA VAL A 60 -9.38 4.36 -4.77
C VAL A 60 -10.89 4.41 -4.88
N ALA A 61 -11.58 4.17 -3.76
CA ALA A 61 -13.03 4.16 -3.73
C ALA A 61 -13.61 5.47 -4.28
N ASP A 62 -14.62 5.36 -5.16
CA ASP A 62 -15.30 6.51 -5.75
C ASP A 62 -16.15 7.22 -4.69
N THR A 63 -15.56 8.24 -4.09
CA THR A 63 -16.20 9.09 -3.08
C THR A 63 -15.80 10.54 -3.35
N PRO A 64 -16.66 11.53 -3.04
CA PRO A 64 -16.31 12.93 -3.24
C PRO A 64 -14.99 13.34 -2.57
N VAL A 65 -14.72 12.83 -1.37
CA VAL A 65 -13.48 13.10 -0.63
C VAL A 65 -12.24 12.56 -1.33
N ASN A 66 -12.30 11.34 -1.87
CA ASN A 66 -11.17 10.78 -2.62
C ASN A 66 -11.00 11.45 -3.99
N ASP A 67 -12.09 11.83 -4.65
CA ASP A 67 -12.03 12.56 -5.92
C ASP A 67 -11.37 13.93 -5.73
N GLU A 68 -11.73 14.64 -4.66
CA GLU A 68 -11.11 15.92 -4.29
C GLU A 68 -9.62 15.77 -3.96
N TYR A 69 -9.24 14.75 -3.19
CA TYR A 69 -7.86 14.58 -2.73
C TYR A 69 -6.93 13.97 -3.80
N PHE A 70 -7.34 12.90 -4.47
CA PHE A 70 -6.50 12.14 -5.41
C PHE A 70 -6.68 12.59 -6.87
N GLY A 71 -7.86 13.08 -7.21
CA GLY A 71 -8.22 13.45 -8.58
C GLY A 71 -8.33 12.25 -9.53
N ARG A 72 -8.78 12.55 -10.75
CA ARG A 72 -8.96 11.59 -11.84
C ARG A 72 -8.03 11.92 -12.99
N PRO A 73 -7.09 11.03 -13.35
CA PRO A 73 -6.28 11.19 -14.55
C PRO A 73 -7.14 11.31 -15.81
N GLY A 74 -6.65 12.07 -16.80
CA GLY A 74 -7.25 12.09 -18.13
C GLY A 74 -6.97 10.78 -18.87
N VAL A 75 -7.91 10.34 -19.71
CA VAL A 75 -7.72 9.21 -20.63
C VAL A 75 -7.64 9.72 -22.08
N ASN A 76 -7.01 8.93 -22.96
CA ASN A 76 -6.73 9.31 -24.35
C ASN A 76 -7.98 9.70 -25.18
N LYS A 77 -9.19 9.40 -24.72
CA LYS A 77 -10.46 9.75 -25.37
C LYS A 77 -11.04 11.10 -24.92
N GLY A 78 -10.32 11.88 -24.13
CA GLY A 78 -10.78 13.18 -23.62
C GLY A 78 -11.71 13.09 -22.40
N GLU A 79 -11.99 11.88 -21.94
CA GLU A 79 -12.77 11.60 -20.72
C GLU A 79 -11.86 11.54 -19.48
N ARG A 80 -12.46 11.51 -18.29
CA ARG A 80 -11.74 11.27 -17.02
C ARG A 80 -11.77 9.78 -16.68
N ALA A 81 -10.79 9.33 -15.91
CA ALA A 81 -10.79 7.97 -15.37
C ALA A 81 -12.06 7.66 -14.56
N ALA A 82 -12.51 6.41 -14.61
CA ALA A 82 -13.70 5.93 -13.91
C ALA A 82 -13.59 5.96 -12.38
N PHE A 83 -12.36 5.99 -11.85
CA PHE A 83 -12.08 6.12 -10.42
C PHE A 83 -11.01 7.18 -10.15
N PRO A 84 -11.01 7.83 -8.98
CA PRO A 84 -9.87 8.59 -8.53
C PRO A 84 -8.66 7.66 -8.32
N MET A 85 -7.44 8.17 -8.51
CA MET A 85 -6.23 7.34 -8.45
C MET A 85 -5.18 7.89 -7.49
N ALA A 86 -4.76 7.08 -6.52
CA ALA A 86 -3.59 7.36 -5.71
C ALA A 86 -2.31 7.03 -6.49
N ARG A 87 -1.38 7.98 -6.55
CA ARG A 87 -0.05 7.78 -7.12
C ARG A 87 0.90 7.40 -6.00
N VAL A 88 1.63 6.31 -6.19
CA VAL A 88 2.56 5.79 -5.20
C VAL A 88 3.92 5.60 -5.86
N VAL A 89 4.99 5.99 -5.16
CA VAL A 89 6.37 5.63 -5.53
C VAL A 89 6.92 4.72 -4.43
N ALA A 90 7.49 3.59 -4.82
CA ALA A 90 7.97 2.57 -3.88
C ALA A 90 9.44 2.22 -4.12
N LEU A 91 10.12 1.85 -3.02
CA LEU A 91 11.42 1.17 -3.06
C LEU A 91 11.20 -0.33 -2.86
N ALA A 92 11.71 -1.13 -3.79
CA ALA A 92 11.62 -2.58 -3.74
C ALA A 92 13.00 -3.21 -3.83
N GLU A 93 13.26 -4.21 -2.99
CA GLU A 93 14.48 -5.00 -3.09
C GLU A 93 14.45 -5.93 -4.32
N CYS A 94 15.45 -5.84 -5.20
CA CYS A 94 15.40 -6.56 -6.48
C CYS A 94 15.41 -8.09 -6.34
N GLY A 95 16.04 -8.65 -5.30
CA GLY A 95 16.14 -10.11 -5.14
C GLY A 95 14.93 -10.76 -4.48
N THR A 96 14.20 -10.04 -3.63
CA THR A 96 13.03 -10.57 -2.90
C THR A 96 11.70 -9.95 -3.33
N HIS A 97 11.76 -8.87 -4.11
CA HIS A 97 10.65 -8.03 -4.53
C HIS A 97 9.89 -7.39 -3.35
N ALA A 98 10.47 -7.39 -2.15
CA ALA A 98 9.87 -6.78 -0.98
C ALA A 98 9.90 -5.25 -1.11
N ILE A 99 8.72 -4.62 -1.02
CA ILE A 99 8.59 -3.17 -0.86
C ILE A 99 8.89 -2.82 0.59
N PHE A 100 9.81 -1.89 0.81
CA PHE A 100 10.22 -1.46 2.16
C PHE A 100 10.16 0.05 2.38
N ALA A 101 9.76 0.82 1.36
CA ALA A 101 9.40 2.22 1.51
C ALA A 101 8.38 2.60 0.43
N ALA A 102 7.45 3.49 0.75
CA ALA A 102 6.48 4.03 -0.20
C ALA A 102 6.10 5.47 0.18
N ALA A 103 5.79 6.28 -0.82
CA ALA A 103 5.28 7.65 -0.67
C ALA A 103 4.15 7.91 -1.66
#